data_AF-A0A4Q9R3Q2-F1
#
_entry.id   AF-A0A4Q9R3Q2-F1
#
_cell.length_a   1.000
_cell.length_b   1.000
_cell.length_c   1.000
_cell.angle_alpha   90.00
_cell.angle_beta   90.00
_cell.angle_gamma   90.00
#
_symmetry.space_group_name_H-M   'P 1'
#
loop_
_entity.id
_entity.type
_entity.pdbx_description
1 polymer ?
#
loop_
_entity_poly.entity_id
_entity_poly.type
_entity_poly.pdbx_seq_one_letter_code
_entity_poly.pdbx_strand_id
1 'polypeptide(L)'
;MANAQNLIWIDLEMTGLDPDHDVIIEMATIVTDSELNVLAEGPVIAVHQSDEILAGMDEWNTNQHGKSGLTQRVRESTINTSEAQALTLAFLEQWVPKGKSPICGNSICQDRRFLYRHMPELESYFHYRNLDVSTLKELAARWAPEVRDSFKKGGTHLALDDIRESIAELRHYRKHFIKG
;
A
#
# COMPACT_ATOMS: atom_id res chain seq x y z
N MET A 1 5.39 6.64 -21.69
CA MET A 1 6.83 6.46 -21.39
C MET A 1 7.02 6.62 -19.90
N ALA A 2 7.94 5.87 -19.29
CA ALA A 2 8.25 6.01 -17.88
C ALA A 2 8.71 7.44 -17.54
N ASN A 3 8.25 7.98 -16.41
CA ASN A 3 8.58 9.33 -15.96
C ASN A 3 9.13 9.30 -14.53
N ALA A 4 10.26 9.96 -14.29
CA ALA A 4 10.92 10.00 -12.99
C ALA A 4 10.13 10.77 -11.91
N GLN A 5 9.16 11.60 -12.31
CA GLN A 5 8.31 12.37 -11.39
C GLN A 5 7.03 11.63 -10.98
N ASN A 6 6.78 10.45 -11.56
CA ASN A 6 5.62 9.64 -11.18
C ASN A 6 5.80 9.06 -9.76
N LEU A 7 4.67 8.87 -9.08
CA LEU A 7 4.59 8.36 -7.72
C LEU A 7 4.07 6.93 -7.72
N ILE A 8 4.76 6.04 -7.00
CA ILE A 8 4.34 4.65 -6.80
C ILE A 8 3.66 4.55 -5.45
N TRP A 9 2.37 4.22 -5.49
CA TRP A 9 1.54 3.97 -4.33
C TRP A 9 1.37 2.48 -4.14
N ILE A 10 1.47 2.03 -2.89
CA ILE A 10 1.36 0.62 -2.52
C ILE A 10 0.69 0.51 -1.16
N ASP A 11 -0.03 -0.59 -0.98
CA ASP A 11 -0.65 -1.00 0.26
C ASP A 11 -0.62 -2.52 0.32
N LEU A 12 -0.35 -3.05 1.51
CA LEU A 12 -0.24 -4.48 1.78
C LEU A 12 -1.24 -4.86 2.86
N GLU A 13 -1.85 -6.04 2.72
CA GLU A 13 -2.49 -6.73 3.83
C GLU A 13 -1.57 -7.86 4.30
N MET A 14 -1.49 -8.04 5.62
CA MET A 14 -0.60 -9.01 6.27
C MET A 14 -1.36 -9.89 7.26
N THR A 15 -0.75 -10.99 7.68
CA THR A 15 -1.28 -11.85 8.75
C THR A 15 -1.20 -11.18 10.14
N GLY A 16 -0.38 -10.15 10.27
CA GLY A 16 -0.13 -9.41 11.51
C GLY A 16 0.89 -8.28 11.31
N LEU A 17 1.51 -7.80 12.39
CA LEU A 17 2.33 -6.58 12.40
C LEU A 17 3.85 -6.82 12.53
N ASP A 18 4.28 -8.06 12.72
CA ASP A 18 5.69 -8.41 12.91
C ASP A 18 6.28 -9.10 11.67
N PRO A 19 7.08 -8.42 10.85
CA PRO A 19 7.68 -9.00 9.64
C PRO A 19 8.59 -10.21 9.89
N ASP A 20 9.03 -10.45 11.13
CA ASP A 20 9.83 -11.64 11.44
C ASP A 20 8.98 -12.91 11.57
N HIS A 21 7.66 -12.78 11.80
CA HIS A 21 6.73 -13.88 12.04
C HIS A 21 5.52 -13.88 11.09
N ASP A 22 5.08 -12.71 10.66
CA ASP A 22 3.94 -12.49 9.78
C ASP A 22 4.36 -12.42 8.31
N VAL A 23 3.39 -12.57 7.42
CA VAL A 23 3.61 -12.56 5.97
C VAL A 23 2.60 -11.70 5.22
N ILE A 24 2.98 -11.29 4.00
CA ILE A 24 2.10 -10.57 3.08
C ILE A 24 1.07 -11.54 2.50
N ILE A 25 -0.20 -11.13 2.51
CA ILE A 25 -1.36 -11.89 1.99
C ILE A 25 -2.16 -11.13 0.93
N GLU A 26 -2.04 -9.80 0.85
CA GLU A 26 -2.50 -9.03 -0.31
C GLU A 26 -1.50 -7.93 -0.63
N MET A 27 -1.41 -7.56 -1.91
CA MET A 27 -0.77 -6.33 -2.32
C MET A 27 -1.49 -5.70 -3.52
N ALA A 28 -1.52 -4.37 -3.54
CA ALA A 28 -1.96 -3.60 -4.69
C ALA A 28 -0.98 -2.45 -4.95
N THR A 29 -0.97 -1.93 -6.18
CA THR A 29 -0.17 -0.75 -6.54
C THR A 29 -0.95 0.19 -7.45
N ILE A 30 -0.70 1.50 -7.33
CA ILE A 30 -1.20 2.52 -8.25
C ILE A 30 -0.03 3.43 -8.62
N VAL A 31 0.02 3.88 -9.88
CA VAL A 31 0.93 4.93 -10.30
C VAL A 31 0.15 6.22 -10.54
N THR A 32 0.62 7.32 -9.93
CA THR A 32 0.14 8.66 -10.24
C THR A 32 1.24 9.51 -10.88
N ASP A 33 0.86 10.62 -11.52
CA ASP A 33 1.81 11.70 -11.78
C ASP A 33 2.12 12.48 -10.48
N SER A 34 2.97 13.50 -10.58
CA SER A 34 3.32 14.38 -9.46
C SER A 34 2.16 15.25 -8.96
N GLU A 35 1.08 15.36 -9.74
CA GLU A 35 -0.12 16.10 -9.37
C GLU A 35 -1.20 15.22 -8.77
N LEU A 36 -0.87 13.95 -8.51
CA LEU A 36 -1.74 12.93 -7.94
C LEU A 36 -2.81 12.44 -8.92
N ASN A 37 -2.70 12.69 -10.22
CA ASN A 37 -3.60 12.10 -11.22
C ASN A 37 -3.25 10.63 -11.41
N VAL A 38 -4.23 9.74 -11.30
CA VAL A 38 -4.02 8.30 -11.51
C VAL A 38 -3.70 8.05 -12.98
N LEU A 39 -2.55 7.43 -13.22
CA LEU A 39 -2.09 7.07 -14.56
C LEU A 39 -2.41 5.62 -14.89
N ALA A 40 -2.24 4.73 -13.91
CA ALA A 40 -2.55 3.31 -14.04
C ALA A 40 -2.71 2.64 -12.68
N GLU A 41 -3.52 1.59 -12.67
CA GLU A 41 -3.65 0.67 -11.54
C GLU A 41 -2.89 -0.61 -11.88
N GLY A 42 -2.09 -1.09 -10.93
CA GLY A 42 -1.35 -2.33 -11.04
C GLY A 42 -2.20 -3.55 -10.72
N PRO A 43 -1.59 -4.74 -10.71
CA PRO A 43 -2.29 -5.96 -10.31
C PRO A 43 -2.68 -5.89 -8.82
N VAL A 44 -3.88 -6.40 -8.51
CA VAL A 44 -4.32 -6.69 -7.14
C VAL A 44 -4.09 -8.19 -6.90
N ILE A 45 -3.16 -8.51 -6.02
CA ILE A 45 -2.65 -9.86 -5.86
C ILE A 45 -2.94 -10.34 -4.45
N ALA A 46 -3.80 -11.36 -4.31
CA ALA A 46 -3.83 -12.17 -3.11
C ALA A 46 -2.63 -13.12 -3.15
N VAL A 47 -1.74 -13.04 -2.17
CA VAL A 47 -0.51 -13.84 -2.10
C VAL A 47 -0.82 -15.12 -1.35
N HIS A 48 -0.63 -16.27 -1.99
CA HIS A 48 -0.93 -17.57 -1.40
C HIS A 48 -0.14 -17.81 -0.11
N GLN A 49 -0.82 -18.33 0.92
CA GLN A 49 -0.24 -18.81 2.17
C GLN A 49 -0.95 -20.10 2.59
N SER A 50 -0.25 -20.95 3.33
CA SER A 50 -0.83 -22.21 3.81
C SER A 50 -1.88 -21.99 4.90
N ASP A 51 -2.75 -22.98 5.11
CA ASP A 51 -3.78 -22.91 6.15
C ASP A 51 -3.17 -22.81 7.56
N GLU A 52 -1.97 -23.39 7.78
CA GLU A 52 -1.26 -23.26 9.06
C GLU A 52 -0.85 -21.80 9.35
N ILE A 53 -0.39 -21.07 8.34
CA ILE A 53 -0.05 -19.65 8.47
C ILE A 53 -1.31 -18.83 8.75
N LEU A 54 -2.39 -19.07 7.98
CA LEU A 54 -3.65 -18.36 8.16
C LEU A 54 -4.30 -18.64 9.52
N ALA A 55 -4.16 -19.87 10.03
CA ALA A 55 -4.64 -20.24 11.36
C ALA A 55 -3.83 -19.59 12.50
N GLY A 56 -2.64 -19.08 12.22
CA GLY A 56 -1.80 -18.36 13.17
C GLY A 56 -2.17 -16.89 13.37
N MET A 57 -3.07 -16.34 12.57
CA MET A 57 -3.54 -14.96 12.71
C MET A 57 -4.27 -14.73 14.03
N ASP A 58 -4.15 -13.52 14.59
CA ASP A 58 -4.95 -13.13 15.75
C ASP A 58 -6.45 -12.99 15.42
N GLU A 59 -7.27 -12.76 16.45
CA GLU A 59 -8.72 -12.62 16.30
C GLU A 59 -9.11 -11.44 15.40
N TRP A 60 -8.35 -10.34 15.45
CA TRP A 60 -8.68 -9.15 14.67
C TRP A 60 -8.43 -9.39 13.17
N ASN A 61 -7.25 -9.89 12.82
CA ASN A 61 -6.87 -10.21 11.44
C ASN A 61 -7.78 -11.30 10.86
N THR A 62 -8.06 -12.36 11.64
CA THR A 62 -8.98 -13.44 11.22
C THR A 62 -10.36 -12.90 10.88
N ASN A 63 -10.91 -12.02 11.73
CA ASN A 63 -12.23 -11.44 11.50
C ASN A 63 -12.24 -10.45 10.33
N GLN A 64 -11.21 -9.61 10.22
CA GLN A 64 -11.13 -8.59 9.18
C GLN A 64 -11.00 -9.21 7.80
N HIS A 65 -9.99 -10.07 7.61
CA HIS A 65 -9.71 -10.73 6.34
C HIS A 65 -10.79 -11.74 5.96
N GLY A 66 -11.49 -12.31 6.95
CA GLY A 66 -12.68 -13.12 6.74
C GLY A 66 -13.85 -12.33 6.18
N LYS A 67 -14.13 -11.13 6.72
CA LYS A 67 -15.23 -10.26 6.28
C LYS A 67 -15.00 -9.68 4.89
N SER A 68 -13.76 -9.32 4.54
CA SER A 68 -13.41 -8.82 3.20
C SER A 68 -13.38 -9.95 2.14
N GLY A 69 -13.39 -11.21 2.57
CA GLY A 69 -13.22 -12.38 1.71
C GLY A 69 -11.76 -12.63 1.29
N LEU A 70 -10.81 -11.85 1.81
CA LEU A 70 -9.39 -12.00 1.51
C LEU A 70 -8.85 -13.37 1.91
N THR A 71 -9.22 -13.89 3.09
CA THR A 71 -8.73 -15.20 3.55
C THR A 71 -9.06 -16.32 2.55
N GLN A 72 -10.24 -16.26 1.92
CA GLN A 72 -10.62 -17.25 0.90
C GLN A 72 -9.82 -17.05 -0.39
N ARG A 73 -9.63 -15.80 -0.84
CA ARG A 73 -8.80 -15.48 -2.01
C ARG A 73 -7.35 -15.92 -1.84
N VAL A 74 -6.80 -15.83 -0.62
CA VAL A 74 -5.45 -16.29 -0.30
C VAL A 74 -5.33 -17.81 -0.43
N ARG A 75 -6.31 -18.56 0.10
CA ARG A 75 -6.34 -20.04 -0.04
C ARG A 75 -6.45 -20.48 -1.49
N GLU A 76 -7.28 -19.79 -2.28
CA GLU A 76 -7.52 -20.10 -3.69
C GLU A 76 -6.42 -19.58 -4.61
N SER A 77 -5.58 -18.65 -4.14
CA SER A 77 -4.50 -18.07 -4.94
C SER A 77 -3.47 -19.12 -5.28
N THR A 78 -2.97 -19.05 -6.52
CA THR A 78 -1.82 -19.82 -6.99
C THR A 78 -0.55 -18.99 -7.08
N ILE A 79 -0.62 -17.70 -6.71
CA ILE A 79 0.48 -16.75 -6.84
C ILE A 79 1.27 -16.74 -5.52
N ASN A 80 2.53 -17.14 -5.57
CA ASN A 80 3.43 -17.05 -4.41
C ASN A 80 4.08 -15.66 -4.28
N THR A 81 4.80 -15.43 -3.19
CA THR A 81 5.47 -14.14 -2.89
C THR A 81 6.43 -13.68 -4.00
N SER A 82 7.22 -14.59 -4.59
CA SER A 82 8.18 -14.25 -5.64
C SER A 82 7.48 -13.87 -6.95
N GLU A 83 6.39 -14.55 -7.29
CA GLU A 83 5.58 -14.24 -8.47
C GLU A 83 4.86 -12.90 -8.30
N ALA A 84 4.31 -12.64 -7.11
CA ALA A 84 3.70 -11.35 -6.78
C ALA A 84 4.72 -10.21 -6.94
N GLN A 85 5.93 -10.37 -6.40
CA GLN A 85 7.02 -9.41 -6.56
C GLN A 85 7.34 -9.15 -8.04
N ALA A 86 7.48 -10.20 -8.84
CA ALA A 86 7.83 -10.08 -10.26
C ALA A 86 6.71 -9.40 -11.08
N LEU A 87 5.45 -9.75 -10.84
CA LEU A 87 4.30 -9.13 -11.49
C LEU A 87 4.19 -7.63 -11.19
N THR A 88 4.39 -7.26 -9.92
CA THR A 88 4.38 -5.85 -9.52
C THR A 88 5.56 -5.09 -10.13
N LEU A 89 6.77 -5.64 -10.11
CA LEU A 89 7.94 -5.01 -10.76
C LEU A 89 7.71 -4.79 -12.26
N ALA A 90 7.23 -5.80 -12.98
CA ALA A 90 6.96 -5.71 -14.42
C ALA A 90 5.92 -4.63 -14.75
N PHE A 91 4.94 -4.40 -13.87
CA PHE A 91 4.03 -3.27 -13.98
C PHE A 91 4.76 -1.93 -13.78
N LEU A 92 5.49 -1.77 -12.68
CA LEU A 92 6.13 -0.50 -12.29
C LEU A 92 7.19 -0.02 -13.30
N GLU A 93 7.93 -0.95 -13.91
CA GLU A 93 8.97 -0.65 -14.92
C GLU A 93 8.45 0.08 -16.16
N GLN A 94 7.16 -0.08 -16.47
CA GLN A 94 6.52 0.61 -17.59
C GLN A 94 6.29 2.11 -17.31
N TRP A 95 6.23 2.50 -16.03
CA TRP A 95 5.74 3.81 -15.61
C TRP A 95 6.77 4.68 -14.89
N VAL A 96 7.71 4.07 -14.15
CA VAL A 96 8.63 4.80 -13.27
C VAL A 96 10.01 4.17 -13.36
N PRO A 97 11.09 4.91 -13.66
CA PRO A 97 12.44 4.35 -13.59
C PRO A 97 12.82 3.95 -12.15
N LYS A 98 13.60 2.87 -12.00
CA LYS A 98 14.13 2.39 -10.71
C LYS A 98 14.80 3.51 -9.90
N GLY A 99 14.55 3.53 -8.60
CA GLY A 99 15.18 4.43 -7.63
C GLY A 99 14.72 5.89 -7.72
N LYS A 100 13.62 6.17 -8.44
CA LYS A 100 13.10 7.55 -8.59
C LYS A 100 11.98 7.88 -7.62
N SER A 101 10.95 7.05 -7.58
CA SER A 101 9.77 7.33 -6.77
C SER A 101 9.99 6.93 -5.31
N PRO A 102 9.66 7.78 -4.32
CA PRO A 102 9.53 7.31 -2.94
C PRO A 102 8.39 6.27 -2.85
N ILE A 103 8.40 5.45 -1.80
CA ILE A 103 7.24 4.61 -1.49
C ILE A 103 6.13 5.50 -0.93
N CYS A 104 4.93 5.46 -1.52
CA CYS A 104 3.80 6.31 -1.16
C CYS A 104 2.65 5.49 -0.56
N GLY A 105 2.04 6.00 0.50
CA GLY A 105 0.88 5.37 1.16
C GLY A 105 0.56 5.99 2.52
N ASN A 106 -0.31 5.34 3.29
CA ASN A 106 -0.60 5.70 4.68
C ASN A 106 0.15 4.76 5.63
N SER A 107 0.86 5.30 6.63
CA SER A 107 1.67 4.49 7.56
C SER A 107 2.67 3.57 6.86
N ILE A 108 3.10 3.98 5.66
CA ILE A 108 3.79 3.19 4.63
C ILE A 108 5.12 2.59 5.08
N CYS A 109 5.65 3.07 6.21
CA CYS A 109 6.81 2.48 6.86
C CYS A 109 6.54 1.01 7.24
N GLN A 110 5.32 0.67 7.66
CA GLN A 110 4.96 -0.69 8.04
C GLN A 110 5.03 -1.64 6.85
N ASP A 111 4.41 -1.27 5.73
CA ASP A 111 4.49 -2.00 4.46
C ASP A 111 5.94 -2.16 4.01
N ARG A 112 6.72 -1.07 4.08
CA ARG A 112 8.14 -1.10 3.68
C ARG A 112 8.94 -2.13 4.49
N ARG A 113 8.64 -2.34 5.77
CA ARG A 113 9.30 -3.37 6.59
C ARG A 113 9.04 -4.77 6.05
N PHE A 114 7.80 -5.07 5.64
CA PHE A 114 7.45 -6.33 5.01
C PHE A 114 8.10 -6.49 3.63
N LEU A 115 8.11 -5.44 2.81
CA LEU A 115 8.81 -5.47 1.52
C LEU A 115 10.31 -5.75 1.71
N TYR A 116 10.97 -5.07 2.64
CA TYR A 116 12.38 -5.29 2.92
C TYR A 116 12.69 -6.74 3.29
N ARG A 117 11.77 -7.41 4.01
CA ARG A 117 11.93 -8.78 4.46
C ARG A 117 11.57 -9.83 3.40
N HIS A 118 10.43 -9.66 2.72
CA HIS A 118 9.82 -10.68 1.88
C HIS A 118 9.93 -10.38 0.39
N MET A 119 10.09 -9.12 -0.01
CA MET A 119 10.16 -8.68 -1.40
C MET A 119 11.31 -7.67 -1.64
N PRO A 120 12.58 -8.04 -1.34
CA PRO A 120 13.70 -7.10 -1.32
C PRO A 120 14.01 -6.48 -2.69
N GLU A 121 13.71 -7.17 -3.80
CA GLU A 121 13.95 -6.59 -5.13
C GLU A 121 12.95 -5.46 -5.42
N LEU A 122 11.69 -5.64 -5.02
CA LEU A 122 10.66 -4.61 -5.09
C LEU A 122 10.96 -3.46 -4.14
N GLU A 123 11.39 -3.72 -2.90
CA GLU A 123 11.81 -2.67 -1.97
C GLU A 123 12.94 -1.82 -2.58
N SER A 124 13.95 -2.48 -3.18
CA SER A 124 15.08 -1.81 -3.84
C SER A 124 14.68 -1.00 -5.08
N TYR A 125 13.46 -1.19 -5.59
CA TYR A 125 12.94 -0.46 -6.75
C TYR A 125 12.59 0.99 -6.38
N PHE A 126 12.17 1.22 -5.14
CA PHE A 126 11.83 2.54 -4.65
C PHE A 126 13.07 3.39 -4.36
N HIS A 127 12.89 4.70 -4.33
CA HIS A 127 13.84 5.61 -3.71
C HIS A 127 13.84 5.43 -2.18
N TYR A 128 14.91 5.86 -1.50
CA TYR A 128 15.05 5.66 -0.04
C TYR A 128 14.02 6.43 0.79
N ARG A 129 13.35 7.44 0.23
CA ARG A 129 12.37 8.28 0.95
C ARG A 129 11.00 7.61 1.01
N ASN A 130 10.25 7.95 2.05
CA ASN A 130 8.82 7.66 2.16
C ASN A 130 8.03 8.94 1.89
N LEU A 131 6.91 8.80 1.20
CA LEU A 131 5.85 9.81 1.15
C LEU A 131 4.68 9.26 1.94
N ASP A 132 4.65 9.57 3.24
CA ASP A 132 3.66 9.03 4.17
C ASP A 132 2.54 10.05 4.43
N VAL A 133 1.34 9.77 3.92
CA VAL A 133 0.16 10.63 4.07
C VAL A 133 -0.26 10.76 5.53
N SER A 134 0.00 9.73 6.37
CA SER A 134 -0.31 9.78 7.80
C SER A 134 0.46 10.88 8.53
N THR A 135 1.62 11.29 8.02
CA THR A 135 2.36 12.44 8.55
C THR A 135 1.51 13.70 8.48
N LEU A 136 0.89 13.98 7.34
CA LEU A 136 0.01 15.15 7.20
C LEU A 136 -1.24 15.03 8.06
N LYS A 137 -1.80 13.83 8.19
CA LYS A 137 -2.93 13.56 9.07
C LYS A 137 -2.62 13.89 10.53
N GLU A 138 -1.46 13.47 11.04
CA GLU A 138 -1.02 13.77 12.40
C GLU A 138 -0.75 15.26 12.62
N LEU A 139 -0.16 15.94 11.62
CA LEU A 139 0.05 17.39 11.67
C LEU A 139 -1.29 18.15 11.64
N ALA A 140 -2.20 17.80 10.74
CA ALA A 140 -3.52 18.39 10.64
C ALA A 140 -4.33 18.16 11.93
N ALA A 141 -4.26 16.97 12.53
CA ALA A 141 -4.91 16.69 13.81
C ALA A 141 -4.50 17.64 14.94
N ARG A 142 -3.27 18.20 14.89
CA ARG A 142 -2.73 19.11 15.90
C ARG A 142 -2.88 20.58 15.52
N TRP A 143 -2.77 20.91 14.24
CA TRP A 143 -2.63 22.28 13.76
C TRP A 143 -3.84 22.81 13.00
N ALA A 144 -4.67 21.92 12.44
CA ALA A 144 -5.91 22.26 11.72
C ALA A 144 -6.94 21.11 11.84
N PRO A 145 -7.46 20.81 13.05
CA PRO A 145 -8.35 19.67 13.28
C PRO A 145 -9.58 19.64 12.36
N GLU A 146 -10.11 20.81 12.00
CA GLU A 146 -11.21 20.96 11.05
C GLU A 146 -10.87 20.43 9.65
N VAL A 147 -9.62 20.58 9.21
CA VAL A 147 -9.16 20.02 7.93
C VAL A 147 -9.08 18.51 8.01
N ARG A 148 -8.56 17.96 9.11
CA ARG A 148 -8.56 16.50 9.35
C ARG A 148 -9.99 15.94 9.33
N ASP A 149 -10.91 16.56 10.06
CA ASP A 149 -12.28 16.05 10.25
C ASP A 149 -13.16 16.15 9.00
N SER A 150 -12.79 17.02 8.07
CA SER A 150 -13.48 17.15 6.78
C SER A 150 -13.19 16.02 5.79
N PHE A 151 -12.20 15.15 6.06
CA PHE A 151 -11.94 13.96 5.27
C PHE A 151 -12.41 12.69 6.00
N LYS A 152 -13.23 11.87 5.34
CA LYS A 152 -13.73 10.61 5.90
C LYS A 152 -13.32 9.45 4.99
N LYS A 153 -12.66 8.45 5.58
CA LYS A 153 -12.34 7.18 4.92
C LYS A 153 -13.57 6.27 4.88
N GLY A 154 -13.70 5.47 3.83
CA GLY A 154 -14.74 4.46 3.65
C GLY A 154 -14.44 3.17 4.41
N GLY A 155 -13.16 2.81 4.56
CA GLY A 155 -12.70 1.74 5.45
C GLY A 155 -13.08 0.33 4.99
N THR A 156 -12.81 0.03 3.72
CA THR A 156 -13.11 -1.28 3.12
C THR A 156 -12.07 -2.35 3.42
N HIS A 157 -10.83 -1.98 3.79
CA HIS A 157 -9.71 -2.89 4.09
C HIS A 157 -9.45 -3.87 2.94
N LEU A 158 -9.32 -3.30 1.75
CA LEU A 158 -8.89 -3.98 0.53
C LEU A 158 -7.80 -3.12 -0.08
N ALA A 159 -6.66 -3.73 -0.41
CA ALA A 159 -5.43 -2.98 -0.69
C ALA A 159 -5.60 -1.89 -1.77
N LEU A 160 -6.32 -2.18 -2.86
CA LEU A 160 -6.50 -1.20 -3.94
C LEU A 160 -7.38 -0.02 -3.53
N ASP A 161 -8.43 -0.26 -2.75
CA ASP A 161 -9.34 0.79 -2.31
C ASP A 161 -8.67 1.68 -1.25
N ASP A 162 -7.88 1.07 -0.36
CA ASP A 162 -7.11 1.79 0.65
C ASP A 162 -6.03 2.70 0.00
N ILE A 163 -5.43 2.28 -1.12
CA ILE A 163 -4.54 3.16 -1.92
C ILE A 163 -5.31 4.32 -2.54
N ARG A 164 -6.49 4.07 -3.13
CA ARG A 164 -7.32 5.14 -3.73
C ARG A 164 -7.74 6.16 -2.67
N GLU A 165 -8.09 5.69 -1.48
CA GLU A 165 -8.37 6.55 -0.32
C GLU A 165 -7.13 7.35 0.10
N SER A 166 -5.96 6.74 0.13
CA SER A 166 -4.68 7.41 0.46
C SER A 166 -4.36 8.55 -0.52
N ILE A 167 -4.57 8.32 -1.82
CA ILE A 167 -4.41 9.34 -2.86
C ILE A 167 -5.43 10.47 -2.68
N ALA A 168 -6.69 10.13 -2.42
CA ALA A 168 -7.75 11.11 -2.16
C ALA A 168 -7.46 11.94 -0.90
N GLU A 169 -6.94 11.30 0.15
CA GLU A 169 -6.54 11.96 1.40
C GLU A 169 -5.40 12.95 1.14
N LEU A 170 -4.37 12.57 0.39
CA LEU A 170 -3.27 13.49 0.05
C LEU A 170 -3.76 14.66 -0.83
N ARG A 171 -4.66 14.41 -1.79
CA ARG A 171 -5.29 15.48 -2.58
C ARG A 171 -6.05 16.46 -1.68
N HIS A 172 -6.75 15.95 -0.67
CA HIS A 172 -7.45 16.77 0.32
C HIS A 172 -6.47 17.66 1.10
N TYR A 173 -5.40 17.10 1.66
CA TYR A 173 -4.40 17.90 2.37
C TYR A 173 -3.64 18.88 1.45
N ARG A 174 -3.36 18.51 0.20
CA ARG A 174 -2.78 19.44 -0.80
C ARG A 174 -3.65 20.68 -0.99
N LYS A 175 -4.98 20.52 -0.98
CA LYS A 175 -5.93 21.61 -1.20
C LYS A 175 -6.20 22.45 0.05
N HIS A 176 -6.27 21.80 1.21
CA HIS A 176 -6.82 22.41 2.43
C HIS A 176 -5.79 22.67 3.53
N PHE A 177 -4.61 22.05 3.49
CA PHE A 177 -3.60 22.14 4.56
C PHE A 177 -2.27 22.72 4.09
N ILE A 178 -1.84 22.41 2.86
CA ILE A 178 -0.59 22.89 2.27
C ILE A 178 -0.85 24.23 1.57
N LYS A 179 -0.07 25.27 1.89
CA LYS A 179 -0.06 26.52 1.14
C LYS A 179 0.86 26.40 -0.07
N GLY A 180 0.31 26.59 -1.27
CA GLY A 180 1.05 26.73 -2.51
C GLY A 180 1.58 28.15 -2.73
#